data_AF-A0A497PN96-F1
#
_entry.id   AF-A0A497PN96-F1
#
_cell.length_a   1.000
_cell.length_b   1.000
_cell.length_c   1.000
_cell.angle_alpha   90.00
_cell.angle_beta   90.00
_cell.angle_gamma   90.00
#
_symmetry.space_group_name_H-M   'P 1'
#
loop_
_entity.id
_entity.type
_entity.pdbx_description
1 polymer ?
#
loop_
_entity_poly.entity_id
_entity_poly.type
_entity_poly.pdbx_seq_one_letter_code
_entity_poly.pdbx_strand_id
1 'polypeptide(L)'
;MEFKNKEELVNEAIKRGACEDALEWVSEQPDLKAILQNCPLGWRIWCMVEGFTQFDEYLDFNRLDGLEWAALLRSRPEFAEHCDFDRLEGNHWVFLLRLRSEFAEYCDWSKLDGYAWARLLIEKPEFGRYCDWSKLSKHNWAFLLIEQPQFAKHCPKRYREYLVAYHSEFGKIFEEI
;
A
#
# COMPACT_ATOMS: atom_id res chain seq x y z
N MET A 1 -17.33 9.38 10.27
CA MET A 1 -17.94 9.22 11.61
C MET A 1 -17.53 10.42 12.43
N GLU A 2 -18.48 10.99 13.16
CA GLU A 2 -18.27 12.16 14.01
C GLU A 2 -18.70 11.85 15.44
N PHE A 3 -18.04 12.49 16.39
CA PHE A 3 -18.23 12.35 17.82
C PHE A 3 -18.69 13.67 18.42
N LYS A 4 -19.59 13.60 19.39
CA LYS A 4 -20.12 14.78 20.09
C LYS A 4 -19.25 15.23 21.24
N ASN A 5 -18.50 14.30 21.83
CA ASN A 5 -17.68 14.54 23.00
C ASN A 5 -16.47 13.59 23.01
N LYS A 6 -15.54 13.84 23.95
CA LYS A 6 -14.32 13.06 24.12
C LYS A 6 -14.58 11.60 24.48
N GLU A 7 -15.62 11.31 25.27
CA GLU A 7 -15.93 9.95 25.73
C GLU A 7 -16.39 9.04 24.59
N GLU A 8 -17.25 9.55 23.70
CA GLU A 8 -17.67 8.85 22.48
C GLU A 8 -16.46 8.48 21.60
N LEU A 9 -15.54 9.43 21.39
CA LEU A 9 -14.31 9.21 20.62
C LEU A 9 -13.44 8.13 21.26
N VAL A 10 -13.19 8.22 22.57
CA VAL A 10 -12.33 7.26 23.30
C VAL A 10 -12.93 5.85 23.24
N ASN A 11 -14.23 5.70 23.46
CA ASN A 11 -14.89 4.40 23.44
C ASN A 11 -14.80 3.74 22.05
N GLU A 12 -15.03 4.49 20.98
CA GLU A 12 -14.88 3.94 19.63
C GLU A 12 -13.40 3.68 19.30
N ALA A 13 -12.47 4.55 19.72
CA ALA A 13 -11.04 4.33 19.51
C ALA A 13 -10.54 3.03 20.17
N ILE A 14 -10.96 2.74 21.42
CA ILE A 14 -10.67 1.49 22.12
C ILE A 14 -11.21 0.30 21.34
N LYS A 15 -12.47 0.37 20.90
CA LYS A 15 -13.12 -0.69 20.13
C LYS A 15 -12.42 -0.99 18.80
N ARG A 16 -11.82 0.03 18.17
CA ARG A 16 -11.04 -0.07 16.94
C ARG A 16 -9.58 -0.48 17.17
N GLY A 17 -9.16 -0.63 18.43
CA GLY A 17 -7.82 -1.07 18.78
C GLY A 17 -6.76 0.03 18.66
N ALA A 18 -7.10 1.27 19.03
CA ALA A 18 -6.12 2.33 19.18
C ALA A 18 -5.00 1.91 20.16
N CYS A 19 -3.76 2.32 19.89
CA CYS A 19 -2.63 1.99 20.76
C CYS A 19 -2.71 2.70 22.12
N GLU A 20 -2.04 2.13 23.11
CA GLU A 20 -2.02 2.66 24.48
C GLU A 20 -1.50 4.11 24.53
N ASP A 21 -0.38 4.40 23.85
CA ASP A 21 0.19 5.76 23.78
C ASP A 21 -0.80 6.79 23.24
N ALA A 22 -1.61 6.43 22.23
CA ALA A 22 -2.62 7.32 21.69
C ALA A 22 -3.72 7.57 22.73
N LEU A 23 -4.22 6.50 23.37
CA LEU A 23 -5.26 6.59 24.41
C LEU A 23 -4.81 7.38 25.64
N GLU A 24 -3.56 7.20 26.06
CA GLU A 24 -2.94 7.98 27.14
C GLU A 24 -2.94 9.46 26.76
N TRP A 25 -2.44 9.82 25.57
CA TRP A 25 -2.46 11.21 25.09
C TRP A 25 -3.87 11.80 25.04
N VAL A 26 -4.87 11.04 24.56
CA VAL A 26 -6.27 11.48 24.54
C VAL A 26 -6.76 11.80 25.95
N SER A 27 -6.41 10.95 26.92
CA SER A 27 -6.86 11.05 28.30
C SER A 27 -6.42 12.36 28.95
N GLU A 28 -5.26 12.90 28.57
CA GLU A 28 -4.70 14.16 29.05
C GLU A 28 -5.35 15.41 28.44
N GLN A 29 -6.02 15.28 27.28
CA GLN A 29 -6.62 16.44 26.62
C GLN A 29 -7.89 16.93 27.34
N PRO A 30 -8.14 18.24 27.42
CA PRO A 30 -9.29 18.77 28.17
C PRO A 30 -10.64 18.43 27.53
N ASP A 31 -10.73 18.43 26.19
CA ASP A 31 -11.97 18.18 25.46
C ASP A 31 -11.72 17.66 24.03
N LEU A 32 -12.80 17.37 23.30
CA LEU A 32 -12.74 16.90 21.91
C LEU A 32 -12.09 17.93 20.98
N LYS A 33 -12.30 19.23 21.22
CA LYS A 33 -11.74 20.27 20.36
C LYS A 33 -10.22 20.30 20.45
N ALA A 34 -9.67 20.23 21.67
CA ALA A 34 -8.24 20.15 21.91
C ALA A 34 -7.63 18.90 21.26
N ILE A 35 -8.34 17.77 21.30
CA ILE A 35 -7.95 16.54 20.62
C ILE A 35 -7.86 16.76 19.11
N LEU A 36 -8.93 17.24 18.46
CA LEU A 36 -8.97 17.43 17.01
C LEU A 36 -7.90 18.40 16.51
N GLN A 37 -7.59 19.45 17.27
CA GLN A 37 -6.62 20.48 16.89
C GLN A 37 -5.16 20.03 17.12
N ASN A 38 -4.87 19.40 18.26
CA ASN A 38 -3.50 19.11 18.67
C ASN A 38 -3.08 17.65 18.43
N CYS A 39 -3.94 16.84 17.78
CA CYS A 39 -3.69 15.43 17.51
C CYS A 39 -2.32 15.18 16.84
N PRO A 40 -1.46 14.32 17.43
CA PRO A 40 -0.23 13.86 16.80
C PRO A 40 -0.49 13.25 15.42
N LEU A 41 0.42 13.46 14.46
CA LEU A 41 0.20 13.11 13.06
C LEU A 41 -0.14 11.63 12.85
N GLY A 42 0.65 10.72 13.43
CA GLY A 42 0.42 9.28 13.30
C GLY A 42 -0.96 8.86 13.82
N TRP A 43 -1.41 9.45 14.93
CA TRP A 43 -2.74 9.17 15.46
C TRP A 43 -3.84 9.80 14.59
N ARG A 44 -3.62 11.02 14.06
CA ARG A 44 -4.54 11.66 13.10
C ARG A 44 -4.74 10.79 11.87
N ILE A 45 -3.67 10.27 11.29
CA ILE A 45 -3.75 9.40 10.11
C ILE A 45 -4.50 8.11 10.43
N TRP A 46 -4.23 7.50 11.58
CA TRP A 46 -5.01 6.34 12.04
C TRP A 46 -6.51 6.67 12.15
N CYS A 47 -6.88 7.77 12.81
CA CYS A 47 -8.27 8.20 12.93
C CYS A 47 -8.93 8.41 11.55
N MET A 48 -8.23 9.06 10.63
CA MET A 48 -8.74 9.28 9.27
C MET A 48 -8.90 7.97 8.50
N VAL A 49 -7.98 7.03 8.64
CA VAL A 49 -8.03 5.68 8.05
C VAL A 49 -9.22 4.87 8.60
N GLU A 50 -9.55 5.05 9.87
CA GLU A 50 -10.75 4.48 10.52
C GLU A 50 -12.06 5.22 10.16
N GLY A 51 -11.96 6.31 9.41
CA GLY A 51 -13.11 7.08 8.92
C GLY A 51 -13.64 8.12 9.91
N PHE A 52 -12.80 8.60 10.84
CA PHE A 52 -13.16 9.67 11.78
C PHE A 52 -12.98 11.03 11.09
N THR A 53 -14.06 11.55 10.48
CA THR A 53 -14.01 12.66 9.51
C THR A 53 -13.70 14.01 10.13
N GLN A 54 -13.92 14.19 11.45
CA GLN A 54 -13.56 15.43 12.15
C GLN A 54 -12.05 15.69 12.19
N PHE A 55 -11.22 14.67 11.95
CA PHE A 55 -9.76 14.82 11.95
C PHE A 55 -9.21 15.40 10.64
N ASP A 56 -10.03 15.42 9.59
CA ASP A 56 -9.67 15.90 8.25
C ASP A 56 -9.35 17.40 8.26
N GLU A 57 -10.14 18.17 9.02
CA GLU A 57 -10.10 19.65 9.05
C GLU A 57 -8.72 20.21 9.41
N TYR A 58 -7.96 19.50 10.24
CA TYR A 58 -6.67 19.97 10.78
C TYR A 58 -5.48 19.16 10.26
N LEU A 59 -5.66 18.37 9.18
CA LEU A 59 -4.54 17.68 8.55
C LEU A 59 -3.73 18.66 7.67
N ASP A 60 -2.42 18.73 7.94
CA ASP A 60 -1.47 19.33 7.00
C ASP A 60 -0.88 18.24 6.10
N PHE A 61 -1.38 18.18 4.86
CA PHE A 61 -0.96 17.22 3.84
C PHE A 61 0.54 17.26 3.54
N ASN A 62 1.22 18.39 3.74
CA ASN A 62 2.65 18.51 3.46
C ASN A 62 3.52 17.70 4.42
N ARG A 63 2.97 17.31 5.56
CA ARG A 63 3.67 16.52 6.59
C ARG A 63 3.63 15.02 6.31
N LEU A 64 2.80 14.58 5.38
CA LEU A 64 2.62 13.16 5.10
C LEU A 64 3.79 12.58 4.31
N ASP A 65 4.33 11.48 4.81
CA ASP A 65 5.27 10.66 4.05
C ASP A 65 4.55 9.74 3.05
N GLY A 66 5.31 9.01 2.24
CA GLY A 66 4.74 8.12 1.23
C GLY A 66 3.93 6.95 1.79
N LEU A 67 4.25 6.45 2.99
CA LEU A 67 3.53 5.35 3.62
C LEU A 67 2.20 5.84 4.20
N GLU A 68 2.21 7.01 4.85
CA GLU A 68 1.02 7.68 5.37
C GLU A 68 0.06 8.03 4.23
N TRP A 69 0.58 8.56 3.11
CA TRP A 69 -0.22 8.78 1.90
C TRP A 69 -0.85 7.50 1.37
N ALA A 70 -0.05 6.43 1.21
CA ALA A 70 -0.56 5.16 0.70
C ALA A 70 -1.63 4.54 1.63
N ALA A 71 -1.46 4.67 2.95
CA ALA A 71 -2.45 4.24 3.94
C ALA A 71 -3.75 5.05 3.84
N LEU A 72 -3.64 6.38 3.74
CA LEU A 72 -4.79 7.28 3.61
C LEU A 72 -5.57 7.00 2.33
N LEU A 73 -4.90 7.00 1.16
CA LEU A 73 -5.56 6.80 -0.14
C LEU A 73 -6.19 5.41 -0.29
N ARG A 74 -5.59 4.39 0.34
CA ARG A 74 -6.18 3.05 0.38
C ARG A 74 -7.55 3.07 1.04
N SER A 75 -7.70 3.78 2.16
CA SER A 75 -8.97 3.86 2.88
C SER A 75 -9.91 4.92 2.32
N ARG A 76 -9.37 6.05 1.88
CA ARG A 76 -10.08 7.29 1.53
C ARG A 76 -9.54 7.87 0.23
N PRO A 77 -9.94 7.30 -0.93
CA PRO A 77 -9.43 7.69 -2.23
C PRO A 77 -9.78 9.13 -2.63
N GLU A 78 -10.76 9.75 -1.99
CA GLU A 78 -11.14 11.15 -2.23
C GLU A 78 -10.01 12.15 -1.97
N PHE A 79 -9.03 11.82 -1.12
CA PHE A 79 -7.86 12.69 -0.86
C PHE A 79 -6.79 12.66 -1.96
N ALA A 80 -7.02 11.93 -3.05
CA ALA A 80 -6.11 11.87 -4.19
C ALA A 80 -5.77 13.23 -4.78
N GLU A 81 -6.74 14.17 -4.77
CA GLU A 81 -6.55 15.52 -5.30
C GLU A 81 -5.50 16.35 -4.53
N HIS A 82 -5.18 15.94 -3.30
CA HIS A 82 -4.17 16.57 -2.46
C HIS A 82 -2.85 15.78 -2.43
N CYS A 83 -2.80 14.59 -3.03
CA CYS A 83 -1.66 13.71 -2.91
C CYS A 83 -0.49 14.15 -3.79
N ASP A 84 0.67 14.31 -3.16
CA ASP A 84 1.95 14.40 -3.84
C ASP A 84 2.45 12.98 -4.15
N PHE A 85 2.02 12.44 -5.30
CA PHE A 85 2.33 11.08 -5.72
C PHE A 85 3.84 10.80 -5.87
N ASP A 86 4.66 11.84 -6.04
CA ASP A 86 6.12 11.72 -6.11
C ASP A 86 6.73 11.26 -4.78
N ARG A 87 6.00 11.34 -3.66
CA ARG A 87 6.44 10.82 -2.35
C ARG A 87 6.26 9.31 -2.20
N LEU A 88 5.46 8.67 -3.06
CA LEU A 88 5.25 7.23 -3.00
C LEU A 88 6.45 6.52 -3.63
N GLU A 89 6.98 5.54 -2.90
CA GLU A 89 8.06 4.67 -3.34
C GLU A 89 7.50 3.31 -3.78
N GLY A 90 8.33 2.46 -4.39
CA GLY A 90 7.86 1.21 -5.01
C GLY A 90 7.00 0.34 -4.09
N ASN A 91 7.37 0.18 -2.82
CA ASN A 91 6.59 -0.57 -1.84
C ASN A 91 5.26 0.12 -1.47
N HIS A 92 5.22 1.45 -1.43
CA HIS A 92 4.00 2.24 -1.18
C HIS A 92 3.01 2.05 -2.33
N TRP A 93 3.50 2.08 -3.57
CA TRP A 93 2.70 1.79 -4.76
C TRP A 93 2.15 0.37 -4.76
N VAL A 94 2.98 -0.63 -4.46
CA VAL A 94 2.50 -2.02 -4.35
C VAL A 94 1.39 -2.13 -3.29
N PHE A 95 1.59 -1.51 -2.13
CA PHE A 95 0.58 -1.53 -1.07
C PHE A 95 -0.75 -0.89 -1.49
N LEU A 96 -0.71 0.24 -2.19
CA LEU A 96 -1.89 0.96 -2.66
C LEU A 96 -2.61 0.20 -3.79
N LEU A 97 -1.88 -0.19 -4.84
CA LEU A 97 -2.44 -0.77 -6.07
C LEU A 97 -3.04 -2.16 -5.87
N ARG A 98 -2.62 -2.89 -4.83
CA ARG A 98 -3.24 -4.17 -4.46
C ARG A 98 -4.73 -4.03 -4.11
N LEU A 99 -5.15 -2.89 -3.57
CA LEU A 99 -6.53 -2.66 -3.13
C LEU A 99 -7.25 -1.56 -3.90
N ARG A 100 -6.50 -0.69 -4.59
CA ARG A 100 -7.02 0.44 -5.36
C ARG A 100 -6.34 0.51 -6.72
N SER A 101 -6.84 -0.26 -7.68
CA SER A 101 -6.25 -0.33 -9.02
C SER A 101 -6.48 0.94 -9.85
N GLU A 102 -7.44 1.77 -9.46
CA GLU A 102 -7.71 3.09 -10.04
C GLU A 102 -6.50 4.03 -9.95
N PHE A 103 -5.65 3.90 -8.92
CA PHE A 103 -4.43 4.71 -8.79
C PHE A 103 -3.31 4.34 -9.76
N ALA A 104 -3.50 3.32 -10.59
CA ALA A 104 -2.52 2.90 -11.59
C ALA A 104 -2.21 4.00 -12.61
N GLU A 105 -3.12 4.95 -12.85
CA GLU A 105 -2.90 6.08 -13.75
C GLU A 105 -1.88 7.10 -13.22
N TYR A 106 -1.70 7.19 -11.89
CA TYR A 106 -0.73 8.07 -11.22
C TYR A 106 0.58 7.36 -10.87
N CYS A 107 0.63 6.04 -11.02
CA CYS A 107 1.77 5.23 -10.59
C CYS A 107 3.02 5.51 -11.41
N ASP A 108 4.09 5.95 -10.74
CA ASP A 108 5.43 5.91 -11.32
C ASP A 108 5.98 4.46 -11.27
N TRP A 109 5.66 3.72 -12.32
CA TRP A 109 6.12 2.34 -12.54
C TRP A 109 7.65 2.18 -12.51
N SER A 110 8.41 3.26 -12.72
CA SER A 110 9.88 3.23 -12.67
C SER A 110 10.41 3.03 -11.25
N LYS A 111 9.63 3.36 -10.21
CA LYS A 111 9.99 3.17 -8.80
C LYS A 111 9.83 1.73 -8.31
N LEU A 112 9.14 0.88 -9.07
CA LEU A 112 9.02 -0.53 -8.71
C LEU A 112 10.32 -1.26 -9.07
N ASP A 113 10.97 -1.84 -8.08
CA ASP A 113 12.04 -2.79 -8.28
C ASP A 113 11.50 -4.17 -8.71
N GLY A 114 12.39 -5.11 -9.02
CA GLY A 114 11.98 -6.43 -9.47
C GLY A 114 11.16 -7.22 -8.44
N TYR A 115 11.37 -7.00 -7.13
CA TYR A 115 10.65 -7.71 -6.08
C TYR A 115 9.25 -7.13 -5.90
N ALA A 116 9.13 -5.80 -5.90
CA ALA A 116 7.87 -5.07 -5.92
C ALA A 116 7.01 -5.47 -7.13
N TRP A 117 7.62 -5.55 -8.32
CA TRP A 117 6.94 -6.06 -9.51
C TRP A 117 6.42 -7.48 -9.35
N ALA A 118 7.26 -8.42 -8.90
CA ALA A 118 6.84 -9.81 -8.71
C ALA A 118 5.66 -9.90 -7.72
N ARG A 119 5.74 -9.19 -6.59
CA ARG A 119 4.64 -9.14 -5.61
C ARG A 119 3.34 -8.57 -6.20
N LEU A 120 3.43 -7.46 -6.91
CA LEU A 120 2.26 -6.84 -7.51
C LEU A 120 1.60 -7.75 -8.53
N LEU A 121 2.39 -8.36 -9.42
CA LEU A 121 1.86 -9.19 -10.51
C LEU A 121 1.27 -10.51 -10.04
N ILE A 122 1.72 -11.05 -8.91
CA ILE A 122 1.09 -12.21 -8.28
C ILE A 122 -0.35 -11.89 -7.89
N GLU A 123 -0.63 -10.68 -7.41
CA GLU A 123 -1.96 -10.29 -6.92
C GLU A 123 -2.80 -9.55 -7.96
N LYS A 124 -2.16 -8.90 -8.92
CA LYS A 124 -2.74 -8.01 -9.94
C LYS A 124 -2.09 -8.26 -11.31
N PRO A 125 -2.33 -9.43 -11.94
CA PRO A 125 -1.72 -9.78 -13.22
C PRO A 125 -2.09 -8.80 -14.36
N GLU A 126 -3.18 -8.05 -14.25
CA GLU A 126 -3.58 -7.01 -15.21
C GLU A 126 -2.55 -5.87 -15.37
N PHE A 127 -1.65 -5.69 -14.39
CA PHE A 127 -0.56 -4.72 -14.46
C PHE A 127 0.67 -5.24 -15.22
N GLY A 128 0.65 -6.48 -15.72
CA GLY A 128 1.74 -7.05 -16.53
C GLY A 128 2.08 -6.22 -17.78
N ARG A 129 1.11 -5.46 -18.30
CA ARG A 129 1.32 -4.52 -19.43
C ARG A 129 2.24 -3.34 -19.12
N TYR A 130 2.39 -2.98 -17.84
CA TYR A 130 3.26 -1.90 -17.39
C TYR A 130 4.61 -2.41 -16.87
N CYS A 131 4.75 -3.74 -16.71
CA CYS A 131 5.91 -4.33 -16.06
C CYS A 131 7.18 -4.15 -16.89
N ASP A 132 8.20 -3.58 -16.25
CA ASP A 132 9.57 -3.69 -16.74
C ASP A 132 10.14 -5.06 -16.36
N TRP A 133 9.88 -6.04 -17.24
CA TRP A 133 10.34 -7.42 -17.09
C TRP A 133 11.86 -7.56 -16.92
N SER A 134 12.65 -6.55 -17.32
CA SER A 134 14.11 -6.58 -17.21
C SER A 134 14.59 -6.42 -15.76
N LYS A 135 13.77 -5.86 -14.87
CA LYS A 135 14.07 -5.70 -13.45
C LYS A 135 13.94 -7.00 -12.64
N LEU A 136 13.25 -8.00 -13.17
CA LEU A 136 13.03 -9.25 -12.44
C LEU A 136 14.31 -10.10 -12.44
N SER A 137 14.80 -10.38 -11.22
CA SER A 137 15.86 -11.35 -11.01
C SER A 137 15.36 -12.78 -11.26
N LYS A 138 16.28 -13.75 -11.37
CA LYS A 138 15.92 -15.18 -11.44
C LYS A 138 15.01 -15.65 -10.29
N HIS A 139 15.19 -15.09 -9.09
CA HIS A 139 14.36 -15.43 -7.92
C HIS A 139 12.97 -14.80 -8.02
N ASN A 140 12.88 -13.58 -8.55
CA ASN A 140 11.61 -12.91 -8.79
C ASN A 140 10.79 -13.66 -9.83
N TRP A 141 11.45 -14.15 -10.89
CA TRP A 141 10.83 -15.01 -11.90
C TRP A 141 10.36 -16.35 -11.31
N ALA A 142 11.17 -17.01 -10.49
CA ALA A 142 10.75 -18.24 -9.81
C ALA A 142 9.46 -18.01 -9.00
N PHE A 143 9.46 -16.95 -8.18
CA PHE A 143 8.33 -16.62 -7.33
C PHE A 143 7.08 -16.26 -8.14
N LEU A 144 7.22 -15.44 -9.19
CA LEU A 144 6.12 -15.02 -10.03
C LEU A 144 5.50 -16.19 -10.81
N LEU A 145 6.32 -17.06 -11.40
CA LEU A 145 5.83 -18.10 -12.32
C LEU A 145 5.16 -19.28 -11.60
N ILE A 146 5.40 -19.47 -10.31
CA ILE A 146 4.65 -20.44 -9.49
C ILE A 146 3.17 -20.04 -9.44
N GLU A 147 2.89 -18.75 -9.25
CA GLU A 147 1.53 -18.24 -9.07
C GLU A 147 0.89 -17.76 -10.39
N GLN A 148 1.70 -17.26 -11.32
CA GLN A 148 1.26 -16.63 -12.58
C GLN A 148 2.05 -17.17 -13.80
N PRO A 149 1.88 -18.45 -14.16
CA PRO A 149 2.62 -19.10 -15.24
C PRO A 149 2.41 -18.46 -16.62
N GLN A 150 1.31 -17.75 -16.85
CA GLN A 150 1.03 -17.05 -18.11
C GLN A 150 2.09 -15.97 -18.47
N PHE A 151 2.90 -15.53 -17.50
CA PHE A 151 4.00 -14.59 -17.74
C PHE A 151 5.30 -15.27 -18.21
N ALA A 152 5.34 -16.59 -18.31
CA ALA A 152 6.51 -17.33 -18.77
C ALA A 152 7.01 -16.88 -20.17
N LYS A 153 6.11 -16.38 -21.03
CA LYS A 153 6.46 -15.78 -22.33
C LYS A 153 7.40 -14.57 -22.23
N HIS A 154 7.35 -13.83 -21.12
CA HIS A 154 8.22 -12.69 -20.85
C HIS A 154 9.53 -13.09 -20.15
N CYS A 155 9.63 -14.32 -19.62
CA CYS A 155 10.81 -14.78 -18.90
C CYS A 155 12.01 -14.96 -19.86
N PRO A 156 13.17 -14.31 -19.61
CA PRO A 156 14.38 -14.46 -20.42
C PRO A 156 14.89 -15.91 -20.45
N LYS A 157 15.32 -16.39 -21.62
CA LYS A 157 15.84 -17.76 -21.80
C LYS A 157 16.88 -18.17 -20.76
N ARG A 158 17.83 -17.29 -20.44
CA ARG A 158 18.87 -17.50 -19.42
C ARG A 158 18.32 -17.86 -18.03
N TYR A 159 17.11 -17.39 -17.69
CA TYR A 159 16.45 -17.72 -16.43
C TYR A 159 15.60 -18.97 -16.56
N ARG A 160 14.99 -19.25 -17.71
CA ARG A 160 14.26 -20.51 -17.95
C ARG A 160 15.15 -21.73 -17.71
N GLU A 161 16.36 -21.72 -18.28
CA GLU A 161 17.34 -22.80 -18.11
C GLU A 161 17.71 -23.01 -16.62
N TYR A 162 17.95 -21.91 -15.90
CA TYR A 162 18.18 -21.95 -14.46
C TYR A 162 16.97 -22.53 -13.71
N LEU A 163 15.76 -22.05 -13.99
CA LEU A 163 14.57 -22.50 -13.28
C LEU A 163 14.31 -23.99 -13.49
N VAL A 164 14.34 -24.49 -14.73
CA VAL A 164 14.14 -25.92 -15.01
C VAL A 164 15.21 -26.80 -14.36
N ALA A 165 16.47 -26.35 -14.34
CA ALA A 165 17.57 -27.12 -13.75
C ALA A 165 17.48 -27.28 -12.23
N TYR A 166 16.93 -26.29 -11.53
CA TYR A 166 16.86 -26.27 -10.06
C TYR A 166 15.45 -26.55 -9.50
N HIS A 167 14.43 -26.52 -10.34
CA HIS A 167 13.02 -26.62 -9.98
C HIS A 167 12.26 -27.31 -11.13
N SER A 168 12.10 -28.63 -11.02
CA SER A 168 11.54 -29.47 -12.09
C SER A 168 10.09 -29.14 -12.43
N GLU A 169 9.36 -28.49 -11.52
CA GLU A 169 8.00 -27.99 -11.72
C GLU A 169 7.90 -26.99 -12.88
N PHE A 170 8.96 -26.23 -13.19
CA PHE A 170 8.93 -25.26 -14.30
C PHE A 170 9.11 -25.91 -15.68
N GLY A 171 9.47 -27.19 -15.78
CA GLY A 171 9.60 -27.88 -17.07
C GLY A 171 8.32 -27.74 -17.91
N LYS A 172 7.17 -28.04 -17.29
CA LYS A 172 5.85 -27.93 -17.91
C LYS A 172 5.48 -26.50 -18.30
N ILE A 173 5.92 -25.51 -17.53
CA ILE A 173 5.61 -24.09 -17.77
C ILE A 173 6.27 -23.58 -19.06
N PHE A 174 7.43 -24.13 -19.43
CA PHE A 174 8.19 -23.68 -20.60
C PHE A 174 8.08 -24.62 -21.82
N GLU A 175 7.49 -25.81 -21.68
CA GLU A 175 7.26 -26.73 -22.81
C GLU A 175 6.34 -26.14 -23.90
N GLU A 176 5.47 -25.19 -23.53
CA GLU A 176 4.43 -24.63 -24.40
C GLU A 176 4.82 -23.27 -25.04
N ILE A 177 6.06 -22.77 -24.83
CA ILE A 177 6.48 -21.38 -25.15
C ILE A 177 7.87 -21.29 -25.81
#